data_AF-A0AAN8J0K8-F1
#
_entry.id   AF-A0AAN8J0K8-F1
#
_cell.length_a   1.000
_cell.length_b   1.000
_cell.length_c   1.000
_cell.angle_alpha   90.00
_cell.angle_beta   90.00
_cell.angle_gamma   90.00
#
_symmetry.space_group_name_H-M   'P 1'
#
loop_
_entity.id
_entity.type
_entity.pdbx_description
1 polymer ?
#
loop_
_entity_poly.entity_id
_entity_poly.type
_entity_poly.pdbx_seq_one_letter_code
_entity_poly.pdbx_strand_id
1 'polypeptide(L)'
;MRVSRMTFRCLPLLNNTRIFSASLLLLFIVVYVLKSSFNNQPPNTNTRSLTYQEQTTNFLLSRHKDIQIHQVINKTTTAVKQVLVPKTQKVICFDLISGFGNQMLMFASLYATAKRKGMKLVLSHYQQLQAAFKIDEAIETNWDVCKNATVIQEQPPCCGVANNIYNISNQKTVLVKGYLQSYKYFDSYKDDIRKYLTFRSSVQKKAETKLQNYLSKRYAGMDVSKRTLIGVHIRRGNFLLQSFINKGYLIATKEYLYKAQKIMQSKYSNITYIVCSNDVEWAKDVFKHQHDAIVVSMGPQEVDLALLSLMDHMIMTVGTYGFWASWFVNGTTIYCKDFAKPGSLFASYYGNETFPASWIGLN
;
A
#
# COMPACT_ATOMS: atom_id res chain seq x y z
N MET A 1 38.95 -27.13 2.13
CA MET A 1 37.83 -26.93 3.09
C MET A 1 36.61 -26.45 2.32
N ARG A 2 35.39 -26.95 2.62
CA ARG A 2 34.16 -26.54 1.91
C ARG A 2 33.65 -25.19 2.43
N VAL A 3 33.47 -24.21 1.54
CA VAL A 3 32.77 -22.96 1.84
C VAL A 3 31.27 -23.19 1.70
N SER A 4 30.53 -23.13 2.81
CA SER A 4 29.07 -23.29 2.79
C SER A 4 28.40 -21.95 2.43
N ARG A 5 27.46 -21.98 1.46
CA ARG A 5 26.67 -20.79 1.07
C ARG A 5 25.67 -20.46 2.18
N MET A 6 25.93 -19.39 2.93
CA MET A 6 24.98 -18.87 3.91
C MET A 6 23.86 -18.10 3.19
N THR A 7 22.63 -18.61 3.26
CA THR A 7 21.46 -17.98 2.63
C THR A 7 20.97 -16.79 3.47
N PHE A 8 21.00 -15.59 2.90
CA PHE A 8 20.51 -14.38 3.56
C PHE A 8 18.99 -14.44 3.77
N ARG A 9 18.54 -14.41 5.02
CA ARG A 9 17.14 -14.14 5.41
C ARG A 9 17.06 -12.76 6.06
N CYS A 10 16.19 -11.89 5.54
CA CYS A 10 15.71 -10.76 6.33
C CYS A 10 14.86 -11.30 7.48
N LEU A 11 15.29 -11.09 8.73
CA LEU A 11 14.50 -11.49 9.90
C LEU A 11 13.27 -10.58 10.07
N PRO A 12 12.07 -11.14 10.32
CA PRO A 12 10.98 -10.37 10.89
C PRO A 12 11.29 -10.00 12.35
N LEU A 13 10.71 -8.90 12.83
CA LEU A 13 10.77 -8.53 14.24
C LEU A 13 9.92 -9.51 15.07
N LEU A 14 10.48 -9.98 16.18
CA LEU A 14 9.82 -10.87 17.13
C LEU A 14 8.68 -10.14 17.85
N ASN A 15 7.45 -10.65 17.73
CA ASN A 15 6.37 -10.34 18.67
C ASN A 15 6.37 -11.42 19.75
N ASN A 16 6.60 -11.02 21.00
CA ASN A 16 6.51 -11.93 22.15
C ASN A 16 5.05 -12.25 22.47
N THR A 17 4.75 -13.55 22.55
CA THR A 17 3.48 -14.09 23.05
C THR A 17 3.31 -13.84 24.54
N ARG A 18 2.06 -13.61 24.99
CA ARG A 18 1.65 -13.96 26.36
C ARG A 18 0.72 -15.16 26.34
N ILE A 19 0.91 -16.01 27.34
CA ILE A 19 0.30 -17.32 27.51
C ILE A 19 -1.08 -17.15 28.16
N PHE A 20 -2.06 -17.92 27.71
CA PHE A 20 -3.10 -18.48 28.60
C PHE A 20 -3.33 -19.94 28.25
N SER A 21 -3.60 -20.73 29.29
CA SER A 21 -3.52 -22.19 29.30
C SER A 21 -4.74 -22.90 28.72
N ALA A 22 -4.52 -24.09 28.17
CA ALA A 22 -5.56 -24.98 27.64
C ALA A 22 -6.29 -25.75 28.74
N SER A 23 -7.55 -26.12 28.46
CA SER A 23 -8.22 -27.40 28.79
C SER A 23 -9.69 -27.35 28.31
N LEU A 24 -10.40 -28.42 27.92
CA LEU A 24 -10.09 -29.75 27.34
C LEU A 24 -11.47 -30.39 26.94
N LEU A 25 -11.48 -31.52 26.21
CA LEU A 25 -12.63 -32.39 25.83
C LEU A 25 -13.50 -31.91 24.63
N LEU A 26 -13.51 -32.59 23.47
CA LEU A 26 -14.16 -33.89 23.07
C LEU A 26 -15.66 -33.70 22.73
N LEU A 27 -16.33 -34.36 21.75
CA LEU A 27 -16.06 -35.55 20.93
C LEU A 27 -17.03 -35.63 19.70
N PHE A 28 -16.75 -36.54 18.73
CA PHE A 28 -17.56 -37.06 17.58
C PHE A 28 -17.57 -36.20 16.28
N ILE A 29 -17.04 -36.58 15.10
CA ILE A 29 -16.95 -37.80 14.26
C ILE A 29 -18.26 -38.25 13.58
N VAL A 30 -18.16 -38.50 12.26
CA VAL A 30 -18.97 -39.34 11.33
C VAL A 30 -19.95 -38.63 10.35
N VAL A 31 -19.45 -38.54 9.11
CA VAL A 31 -20.12 -38.62 7.80
C VAL A 31 -21.56 -39.14 7.77
N TYR A 32 -22.46 -38.47 7.02
CA TYR A 32 -23.51 -39.19 6.27
C TYR A 32 -23.86 -38.50 4.94
N VAL A 33 -23.97 -39.30 3.89
CA VAL A 33 -24.48 -38.94 2.54
C VAL A 33 -25.49 -40.01 2.16
N LEU A 34 -26.56 -39.63 1.44
CA LEU A 34 -27.78 -40.42 1.17
C LEU A 34 -28.67 -40.56 2.44
N LYS A 35 -30.01 -40.62 2.35
CA LYS A 35 -30.87 -40.94 1.19
C LYS A 35 -32.32 -40.41 1.37
N SER A 36 -33.00 -40.20 0.23
CA SER A 36 -34.47 -40.27 0.00
C SER A 36 -35.46 -39.45 0.84
N SER A 37 -36.10 -38.50 0.14
CA SER A 37 -37.52 -38.12 0.14
C SER A 37 -38.49 -38.74 1.16
N PHE A 38 -39.30 -37.88 1.80
CA PHE A 38 -40.75 -38.08 1.94
C PHE A 38 -41.49 -36.74 1.85
N ASN A 39 -42.55 -36.68 1.03
CA ASN A 39 -43.52 -35.58 1.00
C ASN A 39 -44.49 -35.71 2.20
N ASN A 40 -45.07 -34.60 2.66
CA ASN A 40 -46.50 -34.29 2.42
C ASN A 40 -46.97 -33.02 3.13
N GLN A 41 -47.66 -32.15 2.37
CA GLN A 41 -48.74 -31.30 2.90
C GLN A 41 -50.07 -32.08 2.87
N PRO A 42 -51.06 -31.73 3.71
CA PRO A 42 -52.45 -32.18 3.61
C PRO A 42 -53.36 -31.06 2.97
N PRO A 43 -54.67 -31.26 2.69
CA PRO A 43 -55.10 -31.57 1.32
C PRO A 43 -56.38 -30.79 0.86
N ASN A 44 -57.04 -31.31 -0.19
CA ASN A 44 -58.37 -30.98 -0.78
C ASN A 44 -58.36 -30.07 -2.04
N THR A 45 -59.11 -30.35 -3.12
CA THR A 45 -60.06 -31.46 -3.41
C THR A 45 -60.25 -31.70 -4.92
N ASN A 46 -60.82 -32.87 -5.26
CA ASN A 46 -61.44 -33.27 -6.55
C ASN A 46 -60.48 -33.59 -7.72
N THR A 47 -60.20 -34.87 -8.03
CA THR A 47 -60.97 -35.82 -8.88
C THR A 47 -61.07 -35.42 -10.36
N ARG A 48 -60.87 -36.30 -11.36
CA ARG A 48 -60.78 -37.78 -11.38
C ARG A 48 -59.86 -38.24 -12.55
N SER A 49 -59.22 -39.40 -12.42
CA SER A 49 -58.27 -39.96 -13.40
C SER A 49 -58.88 -40.98 -14.37
N LEU A 50 -58.24 -41.15 -15.54
CA LEU A 50 -58.18 -42.28 -16.50
C LEU A 50 -57.45 -41.73 -17.77
N THR A 51 -56.48 -42.34 -18.45
CA THR A 51 -55.65 -43.55 -18.22
C THR A 51 -54.30 -43.37 -18.96
N TYR A 52 -53.36 -44.33 -18.86
CA TYR A 52 -52.15 -44.42 -19.71
C TYR A 52 -52.41 -45.29 -20.95
N GLN A 53 -51.82 -44.96 -22.10
CA GLN A 53 -51.41 -45.98 -23.08
C GLN A 53 -50.30 -45.49 -24.01
N GLU A 54 -49.34 -46.37 -24.28
CA GLU A 54 -48.24 -46.19 -25.23
C GLU A 54 -48.76 -46.32 -26.68
N GLN A 55 -48.06 -45.72 -27.65
CA GLN A 55 -48.04 -46.29 -29.01
C GLN A 55 -46.76 -45.97 -29.78
N THR A 56 -46.28 -46.98 -30.49
CA THR A 56 -45.00 -47.06 -31.20
C THR A 56 -45.14 -46.74 -32.70
N THR A 57 -43.98 -46.55 -33.33
CA THR A 57 -43.74 -46.24 -34.74
C THR A 57 -44.37 -47.19 -35.77
N ASN A 58 -44.84 -46.64 -36.90
CA ASN A 58 -44.86 -47.18 -38.29
C ASN A 58 -45.68 -46.22 -39.19
N PHE A 59 -45.50 -46.01 -40.51
CA PHE A 59 -44.44 -46.29 -41.50
C PHE A 59 -44.71 -45.44 -42.79
N LEU A 60 -43.84 -45.50 -43.82
CA LEU A 60 -44.04 -45.04 -45.23
C LEU A 60 -43.85 -43.55 -45.64
N LEU A 61 -42.62 -43.26 -46.12
CA LEU A 61 -42.27 -42.69 -47.44
C LEU A 61 -43.23 -41.70 -48.17
N SER A 62 -42.73 -40.48 -48.47
CA SER A 62 -42.44 -40.10 -49.87
C SER A 62 -41.57 -38.85 -50.08
N ARG A 63 -40.58 -38.99 -50.98
CA ARG A 63 -40.08 -38.03 -52.01
C ARG A 63 -39.49 -36.65 -51.62
N HIS A 64 -38.19 -36.54 -51.90
CA HIS A 64 -37.49 -35.40 -52.52
C HIS A 64 -37.45 -34.02 -51.81
N LYS A 65 -36.33 -33.74 -51.12
CA LYS A 65 -35.22 -32.94 -51.70
C LYS A 65 -34.08 -32.75 -50.69
N ASP A 66 -33.03 -33.56 -50.85
CA ASP A 66 -31.68 -33.16 -50.44
C ASP A 66 -31.18 -31.97 -51.29
N ILE A 67 -30.02 -31.42 -50.90
CA ILE A 67 -29.33 -30.26 -51.48
C ILE A 67 -29.79 -28.91 -50.88
N GLN A 68 -29.17 -28.52 -49.75
CA GLN A 68 -28.60 -27.17 -49.47
C GLN A 68 -28.13 -27.00 -47.99
N ILE A 69 -28.54 -27.86 -47.05
CA ILE A 69 -28.32 -27.59 -45.61
C ILE A 69 -26.86 -27.80 -45.13
N HIS A 70 -26.09 -28.74 -45.71
CA HIS A 70 -24.72 -29.02 -45.24
C HIS A 70 -23.66 -27.94 -45.61
N GLN A 71 -23.88 -27.08 -46.60
CA GLN A 71 -22.94 -25.99 -46.90
C GLN A 71 -23.12 -24.75 -46.01
N VAL A 72 -24.31 -24.56 -45.43
CA VAL A 72 -24.56 -23.47 -44.47
C VAL A 72 -23.90 -23.80 -43.14
N ILE A 73 -24.11 -25.00 -42.60
CA ILE A 73 -23.58 -25.42 -41.27
C ILE A 73 -22.04 -25.34 -41.23
N ASN A 74 -21.34 -25.72 -42.30
CA ASN A 74 -19.87 -25.67 -42.35
C ASN A 74 -19.28 -24.27 -42.56
N LYS A 75 -20.05 -23.31 -43.11
CA LYS A 75 -19.62 -21.91 -43.16
C LYS A 75 -19.77 -21.22 -41.82
N THR A 76 -20.80 -21.55 -41.03
CA THR A 76 -20.96 -20.96 -39.68
C THR A 76 -19.96 -21.53 -38.66
N THR A 77 -19.56 -22.81 -38.74
CA THR A 77 -18.56 -23.38 -37.82
C THR A 77 -17.13 -22.89 -38.07
N THR A 78 -16.82 -22.35 -39.25
CA THR A 78 -15.50 -21.74 -39.50
C THR A 78 -15.40 -20.29 -38.99
N ALA A 79 -16.55 -19.65 -38.73
CA ALA A 79 -16.65 -18.33 -38.10
C ALA A 79 -16.64 -18.36 -36.55
N VAL A 80 -16.62 -19.56 -35.93
CA VAL A 80 -16.34 -19.73 -34.49
C VAL A 80 -14.84 -19.94 -34.26
N LYS A 81 -14.01 -19.09 -34.88
CA LYS A 81 -12.58 -18.99 -34.55
C LYS A 81 -12.35 -17.80 -33.63
N GLN A 82 -12.00 -18.12 -32.39
CA GLN A 82 -11.63 -17.18 -31.33
C GLN A 82 -12.76 -16.19 -30.95
N VAL A 83 -13.73 -16.72 -30.20
CA VAL A 83 -13.99 -16.06 -28.90
C VAL A 83 -12.64 -15.98 -28.22
N LEU A 84 -12.07 -14.77 -28.14
CA LEU A 84 -10.88 -14.50 -27.35
C LEU A 84 -11.24 -14.82 -25.90
N VAL A 85 -10.99 -16.05 -25.47
CA VAL A 85 -10.92 -16.39 -24.05
C VAL A 85 -9.98 -15.37 -23.45
N PRO A 86 -10.45 -14.44 -22.59
CA PRO A 86 -9.60 -13.34 -22.16
C PRO A 86 -8.38 -13.96 -21.51
N LYS A 87 -7.18 -13.72 -22.07
CA LYS A 87 -5.92 -14.19 -21.48
C LYS A 87 -5.96 -13.75 -20.03
N THR A 88 -6.11 -14.70 -19.11
CA THR A 88 -6.39 -14.40 -17.69
C THR A 88 -5.37 -13.39 -17.20
N GLN A 89 -5.82 -12.15 -16.99
CA GLN A 89 -4.92 -11.02 -16.81
C GLN A 89 -4.08 -11.30 -15.59
N LYS A 90 -2.77 -11.45 -15.79
CA LYS A 90 -1.87 -11.80 -14.69
C LYS A 90 -1.76 -10.60 -13.76
N VAL A 91 -1.65 -10.90 -12.48
CA VAL A 91 -1.70 -9.89 -11.42
C VAL A 91 -0.42 -9.91 -10.60
N ILE A 92 -0.08 -8.75 -10.07
CA ILE A 92 0.96 -8.60 -9.05
C ILE A 92 0.25 -8.61 -7.72
N CYS A 93 0.49 -9.63 -6.91
CA CYS A 93 -0.01 -9.76 -5.56
C CYS A 93 1.02 -9.22 -4.57
N PHE A 94 0.55 -8.57 -3.50
CA PHE A 94 1.41 -8.17 -2.39
C PHE A 94 0.68 -8.13 -1.06
N ASP A 95 1.36 -8.63 -0.04
CA ASP A 95 0.87 -8.62 1.33
C ASP A 95 1.46 -7.43 2.09
N LEU A 96 0.63 -6.43 2.41
CA LEU A 96 1.11 -5.21 3.04
C LEU A 96 1.57 -5.48 4.48
N ILE A 97 2.81 -5.08 4.76
CA ILE A 97 3.49 -5.27 6.04
C ILE A 97 3.98 -3.95 6.63
N SER A 98 4.42 -3.98 7.89
CA SER A 98 5.09 -2.85 8.54
C SER A 98 4.22 -1.59 8.67
N GLY A 99 4.84 -0.46 9.02
CA GLY A 99 4.13 0.80 9.29
C GLY A 99 3.64 1.53 8.04
N PHE A 100 2.69 2.44 8.24
CA PHE A 100 1.95 3.16 7.20
C PHE A 100 2.79 3.72 6.04
N GLY A 101 3.87 4.45 6.32
CA GLY A 101 4.76 4.99 5.28
C GLY A 101 5.47 3.92 4.44
N ASN A 102 5.72 2.73 4.99
CA ASN A 102 6.23 1.58 4.22
C ASN A 102 5.14 1.01 3.33
N GLN A 103 3.91 0.87 3.84
CA GLN A 103 2.77 0.40 3.05
C GLN A 103 2.50 1.30 1.84
N MET A 104 2.61 2.62 2.01
CA MET A 104 2.48 3.59 0.91
C MET A 104 3.57 3.44 -0.16
N LEU A 105 4.84 3.18 0.21
CA LEU A 105 5.91 2.88 -0.75
C LEU A 105 5.64 1.57 -1.51
N MET A 106 5.24 0.52 -0.79
CA MET A 106 4.93 -0.77 -1.41
C MET A 106 3.73 -0.67 -2.36
N PHE A 107 2.68 0.06 -1.99
CA PHE A 107 1.57 0.42 -2.88
C PHE A 107 2.07 1.15 -4.14
N ALA A 108 2.80 2.25 -3.99
CA ALA A 108 3.19 3.09 -5.12
C ALA A 108 4.12 2.35 -6.09
N SER A 109 5.16 1.69 -5.57
CA SER A 109 6.12 0.91 -6.35
C SER A 109 5.47 -0.23 -7.13
N LEU A 110 4.48 -0.91 -6.54
CA LEU A 110 3.80 -2.04 -7.18
C LEU A 110 2.68 -1.62 -8.10
N TYR A 111 1.99 -0.52 -7.80
CA TYR A 111 1.03 0.08 -8.73
C TYR A 111 1.73 0.44 -10.03
N ALA A 112 2.83 1.19 -9.94
CA ALA A 112 3.64 1.56 -11.09
C ALA A 112 4.20 0.34 -11.84
N THR A 113 4.68 -0.68 -11.11
CA THR A 113 5.18 -1.92 -11.73
C THR A 113 4.06 -2.69 -12.44
N ALA A 114 2.88 -2.83 -11.84
CA ALA A 114 1.74 -3.51 -12.45
C ALA A 114 1.26 -2.76 -13.71
N LYS A 115 1.11 -1.44 -13.61
CA LYS A 115 0.76 -0.54 -14.72
C LYS A 115 1.74 -0.67 -15.89
N ARG A 116 3.06 -0.64 -15.61
CA ARG A 116 4.15 -0.81 -16.60
C ARG A 116 4.12 -2.16 -17.32
N LYS A 117 3.53 -3.19 -16.71
CA LYS A 117 3.46 -4.57 -17.25
C LYS A 117 2.10 -4.94 -17.85
N GLY A 118 1.11 -4.04 -17.81
CA GLY A 118 -0.27 -4.32 -18.21
C GLY A 118 -1.02 -5.26 -17.25
N MET A 119 -0.57 -5.34 -16.00
CA MET A 119 -1.07 -6.22 -14.94
C MET A 119 -1.95 -5.41 -13.97
N LYS A 120 -2.83 -6.11 -13.22
CA LYS A 120 -3.54 -5.53 -12.08
C LYS A 120 -2.75 -5.74 -10.79
N LEU A 121 -2.92 -4.84 -9.82
CA LEU A 121 -2.36 -4.97 -8.47
C LEU A 121 -3.42 -5.56 -7.53
N VAL A 122 -3.10 -6.65 -6.83
CA VAL A 122 -3.93 -7.24 -5.78
C VAL A 122 -3.24 -7.06 -4.43
N LEU A 123 -3.93 -6.52 -3.43
CA LEU A 123 -3.38 -6.33 -2.09
C LEU A 123 -4.16 -7.08 -1.01
N SER A 124 -3.45 -7.59 0.00
CA SER A 124 -4.01 -7.91 1.32
C SER A 124 -3.59 -6.85 2.34
N HIS A 125 -4.33 -6.79 3.46
CA HIS A 125 -4.13 -5.82 4.56
C HIS A 125 -4.15 -4.33 4.14
N TYR A 126 -4.87 -4.01 3.06
CA TYR A 126 -4.98 -2.66 2.49
C TYR A 126 -5.89 -1.69 3.25
N GLN A 127 -6.63 -2.16 4.26
CA GLN A 127 -7.67 -1.38 4.94
C GLN A 127 -7.11 -0.09 5.59
N GLN A 128 -5.87 -0.10 6.07
CA GLN A 128 -5.23 1.09 6.63
C GLN A 128 -4.96 2.17 5.56
N LEU A 129 -4.50 1.78 4.36
CA LEU A 129 -4.36 2.71 3.24
C LEU A 129 -5.73 3.15 2.70
N GLN A 130 -6.68 2.23 2.59
CA GLN A 130 -8.04 2.53 2.11
C GLN A 130 -8.79 3.48 3.04
N ALA A 131 -8.62 3.39 4.36
CA ALA A 131 -9.23 4.32 5.31
C ALA A 131 -8.70 5.76 5.12
N ALA A 132 -7.42 5.89 4.75
CA ALA A 132 -6.76 7.18 4.56
C ALA A 132 -6.97 7.78 3.16
N PHE A 133 -6.93 6.95 2.11
CA PHE A 133 -6.74 7.36 0.71
C PHE A 133 -7.77 6.76 -0.26
N LYS A 134 -7.90 7.37 -1.44
CA LYS A 134 -8.78 6.95 -2.54
C LYS A 134 -8.14 5.87 -3.44
N ILE A 135 -7.64 4.79 -2.85
CA ILE A 135 -6.95 3.70 -3.58
C ILE A 135 -7.89 2.66 -4.21
N ASP A 136 -9.21 2.80 -4.05
CA ASP A 136 -10.19 1.75 -4.41
C ASP A 136 -10.14 1.37 -5.91
N GLU A 137 -9.95 2.36 -6.79
CA GLU A 137 -9.78 2.18 -8.24
C GLU A 137 -8.40 1.64 -8.66
N ALA A 138 -7.43 1.61 -7.75
CA ALA A 138 -6.04 1.25 -8.05
C ALA A 138 -5.70 -0.22 -7.75
N ILE A 139 -6.58 -0.91 -7.02
CA ILE A 139 -6.33 -2.26 -6.48
C ILE A 139 -7.50 -3.20 -6.72
N GLU A 140 -7.17 -4.47 -6.82
CA GLU A 140 -8.09 -5.59 -6.71
C GLU A 140 -7.99 -6.18 -5.30
N THR A 141 -9.11 -6.69 -4.78
CA THR A 141 -9.21 -7.16 -3.38
C THR A 141 -9.43 -8.67 -3.24
N ASN A 142 -9.68 -9.37 -4.35
CA ASN A 142 -9.82 -10.83 -4.36
C ASN A 142 -8.46 -11.52 -4.21
N TRP A 143 -8.08 -11.85 -2.98
CA TRP A 143 -6.80 -12.49 -2.66
C TRP A 143 -6.69 -13.95 -3.15
N ASP A 144 -7.78 -14.62 -3.51
CA ASP A 144 -7.74 -16.04 -3.91
C ASP A 144 -6.91 -16.28 -5.17
N VAL A 145 -6.83 -15.29 -6.06
CA VAL A 145 -5.98 -15.32 -7.25
C VAL A 145 -4.48 -15.41 -6.92
N CYS A 146 -4.09 -15.06 -5.68
CA CYS A 146 -2.72 -15.02 -5.20
C CYS A 146 -2.24 -16.35 -4.56
N LYS A 147 -3.15 -17.29 -4.26
CA LYS A 147 -2.83 -18.54 -3.55
C LYS A 147 -1.72 -19.38 -4.23
N ASN A 148 -1.71 -19.41 -5.56
CA ASN A 148 -0.75 -20.16 -6.37
C ASN A 148 0.26 -19.25 -7.11
N ALA A 149 0.51 -18.03 -6.60
CA ALA A 149 1.38 -17.06 -7.24
C ALA A 149 2.87 -17.47 -7.17
N THR A 150 3.64 -17.15 -8.23
CA THR A 150 5.10 -17.32 -8.19
C THR A 150 5.72 -16.27 -7.27
N VAL A 151 6.41 -16.68 -6.20
CA VAL A 151 7.00 -15.75 -5.23
C VAL A 151 8.25 -15.09 -5.81
N ILE A 152 8.33 -13.76 -5.72
CA ILE A 152 9.52 -12.97 -6.10
C ILE A 152 9.93 -12.12 -4.90
N GLN A 153 11.12 -12.38 -4.38
CA GLN A 153 11.71 -11.64 -3.27
C GLN A 153 12.59 -10.49 -3.82
N GLU A 154 12.34 -9.26 -3.39
CA GLU A 154 13.22 -8.11 -3.64
C GLU A 154 14.64 -8.44 -3.19
N GLN A 155 15.60 -8.26 -4.09
CA GLN A 155 17.02 -8.49 -3.82
C GLN A 155 17.64 -7.26 -3.14
N PRO A 156 18.59 -7.42 -2.21
CA PRO A 156 19.32 -6.30 -1.63
C PRO A 156 20.09 -5.49 -2.69
N PRO A 157 20.26 -4.16 -2.52
CA PRO A 157 19.77 -3.34 -1.41
C PRO A 157 18.25 -3.05 -1.51
N CYS A 158 17.51 -3.19 -0.39
CA CYS A 158 16.04 -3.09 -0.36
C CYS A 158 15.47 -1.66 -0.51
N CYS A 159 16.32 -0.65 -0.65
CA CYS A 159 15.92 0.75 -0.89
C CYS A 159 16.52 1.33 -2.19
N GLY A 160 16.94 0.47 -3.13
CA GLY A 160 17.23 0.81 -4.53
C GLY A 160 16.25 0.13 -5.49
N VAL A 161 16.38 0.36 -6.79
CA VAL A 161 15.58 -0.39 -7.79
C VAL A 161 16.14 -1.80 -7.97
N ALA A 162 15.41 -2.80 -7.48
CA ALA A 162 15.77 -4.20 -7.68
C ALA A 162 15.33 -4.68 -9.08
N ASN A 163 16.31 -5.05 -9.91
CA ASN A 163 16.10 -5.48 -11.31
C ASN A 163 15.10 -6.63 -11.44
N ASN A 164 15.04 -7.54 -10.48
CA ASN A 164 14.10 -8.68 -10.51
C ASN A 164 12.64 -8.28 -10.22
N ILE A 165 12.40 -7.11 -9.59
CA ILE A 165 11.07 -6.52 -9.44
C ILE A 165 10.72 -5.68 -10.68
N TYR A 166 11.65 -4.83 -11.13
CA TYR A 166 11.45 -3.98 -12.31
C TYR A 166 11.19 -4.81 -13.59
N ASN A 167 11.85 -5.96 -13.72
CA ASN A 167 11.74 -6.87 -14.85
C ASN A 167 10.79 -8.06 -14.62
N ILE A 168 9.80 -7.93 -13.72
CA ILE A 168 8.71 -8.92 -13.57
C ILE A 168 8.11 -9.28 -14.95
N SER A 169 7.91 -10.58 -15.16
CA SER A 169 7.23 -11.12 -16.35
C SER A 169 5.72 -11.10 -16.16
N ASN A 170 4.98 -10.61 -17.17
CA ASN A 170 3.52 -10.60 -17.18
C ASN A 170 2.88 -11.94 -17.62
N GLN A 171 3.68 -13.00 -17.78
CA GLN A 171 3.19 -14.33 -18.16
C GLN A 171 2.62 -15.13 -16.97
N LYS A 172 2.95 -14.75 -15.73
CA LYS A 172 2.53 -15.44 -14.50
C LYS A 172 1.97 -14.45 -13.49
N THR A 173 1.05 -14.92 -12.64
CA THR A 173 0.70 -14.21 -11.40
C THR A 173 1.86 -14.32 -10.42
N VAL A 174 2.26 -13.22 -9.82
CA VAL A 174 3.43 -13.15 -8.94
C VAL A 174 3.07 -12.61 -7.57
N LEU A 175 3.66 -13.15 -6.50
CA LEU A 175 3.58 -12.60 -5.15
C LEU A 175 4.92 -11.95 -4.84
N VAL A 176 4.94 -10.62 -4.84
CA VAL A 176 6.16 -9.86 -4.51
C VAL A 176 6.32 -9.82 -2.99
N LYS A 177 7.58 -9.86 -2.52
CA LYS A 177 7.95 -9.66 -1.11
C LYS A 177 9.15 -8.72 -1.06
N GLY A 178 9.11 -7.70 -0.20
CA GLY A 178 10.14 -6.65 -0.15
C GLY A 178 9.66 -5.46 0.66
N TYR A 179 10.45 -4.38 0.64
CA TYR A 179 10.03 -3.06 1.14
C TYR A 179 9.88 -2.04 0.02
N LEU A 180 10.53 -2.24 -1.13
CA LEU A 180 10.29 -1.50 -2.38
C LEU A 180 10.47 0.02 -2.23
N GLN A 181 11.49 0.45 -1.48
CA GLN A 181 11.58 1.83 -0.95
C GLN A 181 12.21 2.86 -1.89
N SER A 182 12.57 2.50 -3.13
CA SER A 182 13.06 3.47 -4.10
C SER A 182 11.92 4.19 -4.80
N TYR A 183 11.92 5.53 -4.77
CA TYR A 183 10.90 6.32 -5.49
C TYR A 183 10.93 6.08 -7.00
N LYS A 184 12.08 5.66 -7.55
CA LYS A 184 12.25 5.38 -8.98
C LYS A 184 11.38 4.24 -9.51
N TYR A 185 10.85 3.36 -8.66
CA TYR A 185 9.85 2.38 -9.11
C TYR A 185 8.60 3.08 -9.70
N PHE A 186 8.21 4.22 -9.11
CA PHE A 186 6.94 4.91 -9.39
C PHE A 186 7.05 6.36 -9.89
N ASP A 187 8.26 6.94 -9.98
CA ASP A 187 8.48 8.31 -10.45
C ASP A 187 7.84 8.60 -11.83
N SER A 188 7.95 7.64 -12.76
CA SER A 188 7.32 7.71 -14.09
C SER A 188 5.78 7.58 -14.08
N TYR A 189 5.17 7.37 -12.92
CA TYR A 189 3.72 7.26 -12.68
C TYR A 189 3.27 8.18 -11.54
N LYS A 190 4.07 9.20 -11.18
CA LYS A 190 3.81 10.10 -10.05
C LYS A 190 2.39 10.69 -10.03
N ASP A 191 1.80 10.96 -11.20
CA ASP A 191 0.46 11.57 -11.31
C ASP A 191 -0.66 10.57 -10.96
N ASP A 192 -0.52 9.30 -11.38
CA ASP A 192 -1.38 8.21 -10.90
C ASP A 192 -1.23 8.05 -9.37
N ILE A 193 0.00 8.08 -8.84
CA ILE A 193 0.23 7.99 -7.39
C ILE A 193 -0.40 9.18 -6.65
N ARG A 194 -0.36 10.40 -7.20
CA ARG A 194 -1.01 11.59 -6.62
C ARG A 194 -2.54 11.45 -6.63
N LYS A 195 -3.11 10.92 -7.71
CA LYS A 195 -4.56 10.62 -7.79
C LYS A 195 -4.97 9.65 -6.68
N TYR A 196 -4.29 8.50 -6.55
CA TYR A 196 -4.75 7.43 -5.66
C TYR A 196 -4.37 7.65 -4.19
N LEU A 197 -3.24 8.31 -3.91
CA LEU A 197 -2.88 8.77 -2.56
C LEU A 197 -3.46 10.17 -2.23
N THR A 198 -4.56 10.55 -2.89
CA THR A 198 -5.41 11.65 -2.42
C THR A 198 -6.15 11.22 -1.15
N PHE A 199 -6.05 12.01 -0.08
CA PHE A 199 -6.73 11.74 1.19
C PHE A 199 -8.27 11.70 1.04
N ARG A 200 -8.94 10.89 1.88
CA ARG A 200 -10.39 10.96 2.02
C ARG A 200 -10.79 12.26 2.73
N SER A 201 -11.95 12.81 2.34
CA SER A 201 -12.48 14.08 2.87
C SER A 201 -12.62 14.09 4.40
N SER A 202 -12.87 12.93 5.02
CA SER A 202 -12.93 12.77 6.47
C SER A 202 -11.58 12.89 7.19
N VAL A 203 -10.48 12.52 6.53
CA VAL A 203 -9.10 12.69 7.03
C VAL A 203 -8.64 14.11 6.76
N GLN A 204 -8.87 14.61 5.55
CA GLN A 204 -8.57 15.97 5.12
C GLN A 204 -9.19 17.02 6.06
N LYS A 205 -10.51 16.94 6.30
CA LYS A 205 -11.22 17.88 7.19
C LYS A 205 -10.70 17.83 8.64
N LYS A 206 -10.27 16.66 9.13
CA LYS A 206 -9.64 16.54 10.46
C LYS A 206 -8.29 17.23 10.53
N ALA A 207 -7.47 17.11 9.49
CA ALA A 207 -6.17 17.77 9.38
C ALA A 207 -6.32 19.30 9.29
N GLU A 208 -7.22 19.79 8.45
CA GLU A 208 -7.56 21.21 8.32
C GLU A 208 -8.06 21.79 9.66
N THR A 209 -9.01 21.11 10.32
CA THR A 209 -9.51 21.52 11.64
C THR A 209 -8.37 21.56 12.67
N LYS A 210 -7.49 20.55 12.67
CA LYS A 210 -6.32 20.49 13.57
C LYS A 210 -5.37 21.66 13.32
N LEU A 211 -5.05 21.97 12.07
CA LEU A 211 -4.21 23.12 11.71
C LEU A 211 -4.84 24.44 12.16
N GLN A 212 -6.13 24.67 11.85
CA GLN A 212 -6.84 25.89 12.23
C GLN A 212 -6.90 26.10 13.74
N ASN A 213 -7.11 25.04 14.53
CA ASN A 213 -7.10 25.11 15.99
C ASN A 213 -5.72 25.52 16.53
N TYR A 214 -4.63 25.07 15.91
CA TYR A 214 -3.27 25.46 16.30
C TYR A 214 -2.93 26.90 15.89
N LEU A 215 -3.27 27.31 14.67
CA LEU A 215 -3.01 28.66 14.17
C LEU A 215 -3.82 29.72 14.93
N SER A 216 -5.13 29.51 15.10
CA SER A 216 -6.00 30.42 15.86
C SER A 216 -5.58 30.57 17.32
N LYS A 217 -5.12 29.50 17.97
CA LYS A 217 -4.56 29.57 19.33
C LYS A 217 -3.22 30.33 19.39
N ARG A 218 -2.36 30.20 18.37
CA ARG A 218 -1.02 30.83 18.35
C ARG A 218 -1.07 32.31 17.93
N TYR A 219 -2.00 32.67 17.06
CA TYR A 219 -2.08 33.98 16.40
C TYR A 219 -3.51 34.57 16.51
N ALA A 220 -4.09 34.49 17.71
CA ALA A 220 -5.48 34.92 17.95
C ALA A 220 -5.70 36.38 17.49
N GLY A 221 -6.73 36.59 16.67
CA GLY A 221 -7.07 37.90 16.10
C GLY A 221 -6.18 38.38 14.94
N MET A 222 -5.25 37.56 14.44
CA MET A 222 -4.37 37.91 13.32
C MET A 222 -4.76 37.19 12.02
N ASP A 223 -4.57 37.84 10.88
CA ASP A 223 -4.61 37.17 9.57
C ASP A 223 -3.38 36.26 9.40
N VAL A 224 -3.62 34.95 9.35
CA VAL A 224 -2.59 33.92 9.13
C VAL A 224 -2.49 33.45 7.68
N SER A 225 -3.34 33.94 6.77
CA SER A 225 -3.40 33.47 5.38
C SER A 225 -2.13 33.73 4.57
N LYS A 226 -1.32 34.72 4.99
CA LYS A 226 -0.06 35.12 4.35
C LYS A 226 1.19 34.51 5.01
N ARG A 227 1.04 33.53 5.90
CA ARG A 227 2.17 32.87 6.57
C ARG A 227 2.64 31.66 5.76
N THR A 228 3.94 31.54 5.54
CA THR A 228 4.54 30.35 4.91
C THR A 228 4.61 29.22 5.93
N LEU A 229 3.89 28.13 5.69
CA LEU A 229 3.81 27.00 6.61
C LEU A 229 4.89 25.97 6.26
N ILE A 230 5.75 25.68 7.24
CA ILE A 230 6.85 24.71 7.08
C ILE A 230 6.63 23.54 8.02
N GLY A 231 6.30 22.38 7.46
CA GLY A 231 6.17 21.16 8.24
C GLY A 231 7.53 20.66 8.69
N VAL A 232 7.64 20.23 9.94
CA VAL A 232 8.84 19.59 10.48
C VAL A 232 8.47 18.21 10.99
N HIS A 233 8.97 17.16 10.34
CA HIS A 233 8.74 15.76 10.77
C HIS A 233 9.98 15.18 11.44
N ILE A 234 9.90 14.94 12.75
CA ILE A 234 10.98 14.44 13.59
C ILE A 234 10.72 12.99 13.99
N ARG A 235 11.49 12.07 13.40
CA ARG A 235 11.51 10.65 13.74
C ARG A 235 12.58 10.30 14.78
N ARG A 236 12.11 9.94 15.99
CA ARG A 236 12.88 9.41 17.13
C ARG A 236 12.13 8.18 17.67
N GLY A 237 11.72 8.16 18.95
CA GLY A 237 11.02 7.03 19.57
C GLY A 237 11.85 5.73 19.47
N ASN A 238 11.27 4.63 18.98
CA ASN A 238 11.94 3.33 18.89
C ASN A 238 13.30 3.32 18.14
N PHE A 239 13.62 4.34 17.35
CA PHE A 239 14.94 4.48 16.72
C PHE A 239 16.06 4.90 17.70
N LEU A 240 15.70 5.29 18.93
CA LEU A 240 16.63 5.45 20.07
C LEU A 240 17.10 4.11 20.65
N LEU A 241 16.48 2.98 20.28
CA LEU A 241 16.87 1.67 20.79
C LEU A 241 18.25 1.27 20.26
N GLN A 242 19.08 0.70 21.15
CA GLN A 242 20.45 0.27 20.85
C GLN A 242 20.52 -0.71 19.65
N SER A 243 19.46 -1.46 19.37
CA SER A 243 19.36 -2.37 18.22
C SER A 243 19.33 -1.68 16.85
N PHE A 244 18.91 -0.42 16.77
CA PHE A 244 19.02 0.41 15.55
C PHE A 244 20.37 1.13 15.51
N ILE A 245 20.82 1.69 16.63
CA ILE A 245 22.11 2.38 16.74
C ILE A 245 23.28 1.44 16.40
N ASN A 246 23.28 0.21 16.94
CA ASN A 246 24.29 -0.82 16.64
C ASN A 246 24.31 -1.24 15.16
N LYS A 247 23.18 -1.13 14.45
CA LYS A 247 23.11 -1.37 13.01
C LYS A 247 23.60 -0.19 12.19
N GLY A 248 23.84 0.97 12.82
CA GLY A 248 24.34 2.20 12.21
C GLY A 248 23.27 3.23 11.88
N TYR A 249 22.08 3.17 12.50
CA TYR A 249 21.12 4.27 12.40
C TYR A 249 21.66 5.52 13.10
N LEU A 250 21.66 6.66 12.41
CA LEU A 250 22.00 7.96 12.98
C LEU A 250 20.73 8.80 13.17
N ILE A 251 20.59 9.35 14.38
CA ILE A 251 19.43 10.15 14.76
C ILE A 251 19.73 11.60 14.42
N ALA A 252 18.83 12.26 13.70
CA ALA A 252 18.97 13.67 13.37
C ALA A 252 19.16 14.52 14.64
N THR A 253 20.19 15.36 14.61
CA THR A 253 20.63 16.15 15.76
C THR A 253 19.88 17.48 15.85
N LYS A 254 20.13 18.27 16.90
CA LYS A 254 19.56 19.62 17.02
C LYS A 254 20.17 20.56 15.97
N GLU A 255 21.47 20.40 15.72
CA GLU A 255 22.27 21.18 14.78
C GLU A 255 21.77 20.99 13.35
N TYR A 256 21.39 19.77 12.96
CA TYR A 256 20.71 19.51 11.68
C TYR A 256 19.43 20.36 11.54
N LEU A 257 18.57 20.35 12.57
CA LEU A 257 17.30 21.09 12.55
C LEU A 257 17.55 22.60 12.49
N TYR A 258 18.49 23.13 13.27
CA TYR A 258 18.85 24.54 13.25
C TYR A 258 19.45 25.00 11.91
N LYS A 259 20.32 24.18 11.27
CA LYS A 259 20.81 24.43 9.91
C LYS A 259 19.66 24.45 8.89
N ALA A 260 18.75 23.48 8.96
CA ALA A 260 17.60 23.39 8.05
C ALA A 260 16.65 24.59 8.21
N GLN A 261 16.37 25.02 9.44
CA GLN A 261 15.61 26.24 9.72
C GLN A 261 16.28 27.49 9.15
N LYS A 262 17.60 27.64 9.31
CA LYS A 262 18.35 28.77 8.75
C LYS A 262 18.26 28.83 7.22
N ILE A 263 18.32 27.68 6.54
CA ILE A 263 18.13 27.60 5.08
C ILE A 263 16.72 28.03 4.68
N MET A 264 15.69 27.58 5.41
CA MET A 264 14.31 28.01 5.15
C MET A 264 14.12 29.52 5.38
N GLN A 265 14.65 30.06 6.48
CA GLN A 265 14.61 31.50 6.82
C GLN A 265 15.36 32.37 5.82
N SER A 266 16.40 31.84 5.15
CA SER A 266 17.10 32.56 4.06
C SER A 266 16.35 32.57 2.72
N LYS A 267 15.30 31.74 2.59
CA LYS A 267 14.49 31.60 1.37
C LYS A 267 13.08 32.18 1.49
N TYR A 268 12.53 32.18 2.70
CA TYR A 268 11.12 32.46 2.95
C TYR A 268 10.94 33.38 4.17
N SER A 269 9.96 34.28 4.08
CA SER A 269 9.57 35.23 5.12
C SER A 269 8.26 34.81 5.81
N ASN A 270 7.95 35.37 6.98
CA ASN A 270 6.68 35.14 7.68
C ASN A 270 6.36 33.65 7.95
N ILE A 271 7.39 32.89 8.29
CA ILE A 271 7.32 31.43 8.47
C ILE A 271 6.52 31.04 9.71
N THR A 272 5.73 29.97 9.68
CA THR A 272 5.34 29.18 10.86
C THR A 272 5.86 27.76 10.69
N TYR A 273 6.54 27.21 11.70
CA TYR A 273 6.89 25.79 11.74
C TYR A 273 5.79 24.97 12.41
N ILE A 274 5.27 23.95 11.73
CA ILE A 274 4.34 22.96 12.32
C ILE A 274 5.13 21.67 12.57
N VAL A 275 5.42 21.38 13.84
CA VAL A 275 6.38 20.34 14.23
C VAL A 275 5.65 19.08 14.72
N CYS A 276 5.72 18.01 13.94
CA CYS A 276 5.20 16.68 14.27
C CYS A 276 6.35 15.76 14.71
N SER A 277 6.21 15.09 15.85
CA SER A 277 7.22 14.15 16.34
C SER A 277 6.63 13.01 17.15
N ASN A 278 7.17 11.80 16.97
CA ASN A 278 6.92 10.69 17.90
C ASN A 278 7.72 10.79 19.21
N ASP A 279 8.38 11.91 19.45
CA ASP A 279 9.08 12.32 20.68
C ASP A 279 8.77 13.82 20.92
N VAL A 280 7.54 14.08 21.39
CA VAL A 280 6.97 15.44 21.50
C VAL A 280 7.74 16.32 22.48
N GLU A 281 8.21 15.78 23.61
CA GLU A 281 8.94 16.55 24.61
C GLU A 281 10.34 16.93 24.13
N TRP A 282 11.04 16.05 23.39
CA TRP A 282 12.29 16.44 22.74
C TRP A 282 12.07 17.52 21.67
N ALA A 283 10.99 17.41 20.88
CA ALA A 283 10.64 18.44 19.90
C ALA A 283 10.34 19.79 20.57
N LYS A 284 9.62 19.81 21.70
CA LYS A 284 9.43 21.04 22.51
C LYS A 284 10.76 21.62 22.97
N ASP A 285 11.68 20.82 23.51
CA ASP A 285 12.98 21.31 23.98
C ASP A 285 13.86 21.88 22.85
N VAL A 286 13.82 21.30 21.65
CA VAL A 286 14.55 21.83 20.48
C VAL A 286 13.96 23.16 20.00
N PHE A 287 12.63 23.29 20.00
CA PHE A 287 11.95 24.47 19.45
C PHE A 287 11.54 25.52 20.51
N LYS A 288 11.92 25.34 21.78
CA LYS A 288 11.49 26.20 22.91
C LYS A 288 11.80 27.69 22.77
N HIS A 289 12.84 28.03 22.00
CA HIS A 289 13.24 29.42 21.72
C HIS A 289 12.81 29.92 20.33
N GLN A 290 12.15 29.08 19.53
CA GLN A 290 11.64 29.45 18.21
C GLN A 290 10.17 29.88 18.33
N HIS A 291 9.92 31.18 18.52
CA HIS A 291 8.56 31.70 18.71
C HIS A 291 7.58 31.34 17.59
N ASP A 292 8.04 31.24 16.34
CA ASP A 292 7.22 30.86 15.18
C ASP A 292 7.00 29.34 15.04
N ALA A 293 7.38 28.53 16.02
CA ALA A 293 7.17 27.08 16.00
C ALA A 293 5.97 26.64 16.86
N ILE A 294 5.18 25.73 16.30
CA ILE A 294 4.05 25.09 16.97
C ILE A 294 4.34 23.58 16.97
N VAL A 295 4.69 23.04 18.14
CA VAL A 295 4.80 21.58 18.32
C VAL A 295 3.41 21.00 18.56
N VAL A 296 2.94 20.15 17.65
CA VAL A 296 1.60 19.56 17.73
C VAL A 296 1.60 18.28 18.56
N SER A 297 0.47 17.96 19.19
CA SER A 297 0.26 16.65 19.78
C SER A 297 0.08 15.61 18.68
N MET A 298 0.57 14.40 18.91
CA MET A 298 0.32 13.27 18.01
C MET A 298 -1.16 12.86 18.03
N GLY A 299 -1.71 12.53 16.87
CA GLY A 299 -3.04 12.00 16.69
C GLY A 299 -3.03 10.72 15.83
N PRO A 300 -4.14 10.38 15.15
CA PRO A 300 -4.17 9.33 14.16
C PRO A 300 -3.16 9.62 13.03
N GLN A 301 -2.35 8.63 12.67
CA GLN A 301 -1.20 8.80 11.78
C GLN A 301 -1.58 9.32 10.38
N GLU A 302 -2.77 9.00 9.89
CA GLU A 302 -3.29 9.48 8.61
C GLU A 302 -3.71 10.96 8.66
N VAL A 303 -4.23 11.41 9.81
CA VAL A 303 -4.56 12.83 10.06
C VAL A 303 -3.30 13.66 10.22
N ASP A 304 -2.29 13.13 10.92
CA ASP A 304 -1.00 13.82 11.09
C ASP A 304 -0.21 13.90 9.78
N LEU A 305 -0.39 12.91 8.87
CA LEU A 305 0.23 12.94 7.54
C LEU A 305 -0.48 13.94 6.63
N ALA A 306 -1.82 13.98 6.67
CA ALA A 306 -2.61 14.99 5.98
C ALA A 306 -2.29 16.40 6.50
N LEU A 307 -2.07 16.58 7.81
CA LEU A 307 -1.64 17.85 8.40
C LEU A 307 -0.31 18.32 7.82
N LEU A 308 0.67 17.43 7.69
CA LEU A 308 1.96 17.76 7.06
C LEU A 308 1.83 18.01 5.55
N SER A 309 0.84 17.42 4.87
CA SER A 309 0.59 17.69 3.44
C SER A 309 -0.03 19.07 3.14
N LEU A 310 -0.53 19.76 4.17
CA LEU A 310 -1.06 21.13 4.08
C LEU A 310 0.05 22.20 4.12
N MET A 311 1.33 21.81 4.20
CA MET A 311 2.46 22.72 4.37
C MET A 311 3.02 23.16 3.01
N ASP A 312 3.55 24.38 2.93
CA ASP A 312 4.20 24.88 1.71
C ASP A 312 5.56 24.21 1.49
N HIS A 313 6.30 23.98 2.58
CA HIS A 313 7.67 23.45 2.59
C HIS A 313 7.84 22.41 3.70
N MET A 314 8.87 21.57 3.60
CA MET A 314 9.12 20.48 4.54
C MET A 314 10.57 20.39 4.99
N ILE A 315 10.75 20.18 6.30
CA ILE A 315 11.98 19.67 6.90
C ILE A 315 11.66 18.30 7.47
N MET A 316 12.20 17.23 6.88
CA MET A 316 12.10 15.89 7.46
C MET A 316 13.43 15.49 8.09
N THR A 317 13.37 14.69 9.16
CA THR A 317 14.55 13.94 9.60
C THR A 317 14.71 12.72 8.70
N VAL A 318 14.10 11.58 9.05
CA VAL A 318 14.17 10.34 8.29
C VAL A 318 12.96 9.42 8.48
N GLY A 319 12.92 8.39 7.65
CA GLY A 319 11.87 7.38 7.62
C GLY A 319 10.81 7.67 6.57
N THR A 320 10.13 6.60 6.17
CA THR A 320 9.21 6.58 5.03
C THR A 320 7.94 7.42 5.26
N TYR A 321 7.54 7.62 6.51
CA TYR A 321 6.48 8.56 6.87
C TYR A 321 6.87 10.02 6.57
N GLY A 322 8.12 10.42 6.90
CA GLY A 322 8.65 11.74 6.58
C GLY A 322 8.85 11.95 5.07
N PHE A 323 9.23 10.89 4.36
CA PHE A 323 9.25 10.86 2.89
C PHE A 323 7.87 11.21 2.33
N TRP A 324 6.81 10.51 2.74
CA TRP A 324 5.47 10.77 2.19
C TRP A 324 4.93 12.16 2.55
N ALA A 325 5.17 12.61 3.79
CA ALA A 325 4.85 13.97 4.19
C ALA A 325 5.49 15.01 3.24
N SER A 326 6.75 14.77 2.85
CA SER A 326 7.50 15.66 1.96
C SER A 326 7.18 15.49 0.47
N TRP A 327 6.63 14.34 0.07
CA TRP A 327 6.27 14.04 -1.31
C TRP A 327 4.92 14.66 -1.75
N PHE A 328 4.00 14.85 -0.79
CA PHE A 328 2.76 15.58 -1.04
C PHE A 328 2.97 17.08 -1.21
N VAL A 329 4.02 17.63 -0.59
CA VAL A 329 4.36 19.06 -0.62
C VAL A 329 5.11 19.40 -1.93
N ASN A 330 4.75 20.53 -2.54
CA ASN A 330 5.32 20.96 -3.83
C ASN A 330 6.50 21.95 -3.72
N GLY A 331 6.76 22.52 -2.54
CA GLY A 331 7.84 23.49 -2.33
C GLY A 331 9.18 22.86 -1.92
N THR A 332 10.04 23.63 -1.23
CA THR A 332 11.35 23.14 -0.78
C THR A 332 11.18 22.01 0.25
N THR A 333 11.86 20.89 0.00
CA THR A 333 12.07 19.82 0.98
C THR A 333 13.54 19.75 1.38
N ILE A 334 13.82 19.73 2.68
CA ILE A 334 15.13 19.43 3.27
C ILE A 334 15.03 18.10 4.03
N TYR A 335 15.99 17.20 3.83
CA TYR A 335 16.07 15.92 4.55
C TYR A 335 17.43 15.69 5.21
N CYS A 336 17.45 14.92 6.30
CA CYS A 336 18.68 14.54 6.99
C CYS A 336 19.42 13.49 6.16
N LYS A 337 20.58 13.86 5.61
CA LYS A 337 21.36 13.01 4.71
C LYS A 337 22.29 12.06 5.46
N ASP A 338 22.82 12.48 6.61
CA ASP A 338 23.72 11.67 7.45
C ASP A 338 22.95 10.79 8.44
N PHE A 339 21.97 10.03 7.93
CA PHE A 339 21.08 9.19 8.73
C PHE A 339 21.52 7.73 8.86
N ALA A 340 22.59 7.36 8.16
CA ALA A 340 23.19 6.03 8.21
C ALA A 340 24.70 6.15 8.34
N LYS A 341 25.28 5.50 9.36
CA LYS A 341 26.72 5.50 9.61
C LYS A 341 27.44 4.84 8.42
N PRO A 342 28.44 5.49 7.78
CA PRO A 342 29.20 4.87 6.69
C PRO A 342 29.79 3.51 7.08
N GLY A 343 29.75 2.55 6.14
CA GLY A 343 30.21 1.18 6.36
C GLY A 343 29.32 0.30 7.26
N SER A 344 28.19 0.81 7.75
CA SER A 344 27.28 0.03 8.60
C SER A 344 26.29 -0.84 7.80
N LEU A 345 25.69 -1.82 8.48
CA LEU A 345 24.61 -2.64 7.92
C LEU A 345 23.40 -1.78 7.51
N PHE A 346 23.09 -0.72 8.24
CA PHE A 346 21.99 0.17 7.89
C PHE A 346 22.31 0.98 6.62
N ALA A 347 23.55 1.44 6.46
CA ALA A 347 23.99 2.12 5.23
C ALA A 347 23.94 1.21 4.00
N SER A 348 24.21 -0.10 4.12
CA SER A 348 24.14 -1.03 2.98
C SER A 348 22.73 -1.28 2.43
N TYR A 349 21.68 -0.82 3.11
CA TYR A 349 20.30 -0.90 2.63
C TYR A 349 19.88 0.26 1.73
N TYR A 350 20.54 1.43 1.86
CA TYR A 350 20.17 2.66 1.17
C TYR A 350 21.15 2.98 0.03
N GLY A 351 20.60 3.42 -1.10
CA GLY A 351 21.38 3.91 -2.23
C GLY A 351 21.02 5.35 -2.58
N ASN A 352 21.62 5.89 -3.64
CA ASN A 352 21.36 7.24 -4.14
C ASN A 352 19.91 7.44 -4.67
N GLU A 353 19.05 6.42 -4.58
CA GLU A 353 17.70 6.37 -5.17
C GLU A 353 16.58 6.39 -4.11
N THR A 354 16.91 6.70 -2.86
CA THR A 354 15.94 6.74 -1.75
C THR A 354 15.14 8.06 -1.72
N PHE A 355 15.73 9.18 -2.17
CA PHE A 355 15.09 10.50 -2.13
C PHE A 355 15.10 11.18 -3.51
N PRO A 356 14.04 11.91 -3.90
CA PRO A 356 14.01 12.69 -5.14
C PRO A 356 15.18 13.65 -5.26
N ALA A 357 15.77 13.76 -6.45
CA ALA A 357 16.92 14.62 -6.72
C ALA A 357 16.62 16.13 -6.56
N SER A 358 15.35 16.52 -6.50
CA SER A 358 14.91 17.89 -6.21
C SER A 358 14.95 18.25 -4.72
N TRP A 359 15.17 17.28 -3.82
CA TRP A 359 15.22 17.52 -2.37
C TRP A 359 16.63 17.84 -1.90
N ILE A 360 16.73 18.72 -0.91
CA ILE A 360 18.01 19.18 -0.35
C ILE A 360 18.44 18.24 0.76
N GLY A 361 19.41 17.37 0.46
CA GLY A 361 20.07 16.53 1.47
C GLY A 361 21.08 17.34 2.28
N LEU A 362 20.85 17.46 3.58
CA LEU A 362 21.66 18.27 4.50
C LEU A 362 22.33 17.38 5.57
N ASN A 363 23.59 17.72 5.86
CA ASN A 363 24.46 17.11 6.86
C ASN A 363 24.54 17.99 8.11
#